data_AF-N4W9V3-F1
#
_entry.id   AF-N4W9V3-F1
#
_cell.length_a   1.000
_cell.length_b   1.000
_cell.length_c   1.000
_cell.angle_alpha   90.00
_cell.angle_beta   90.00
_cell.angle_gamma   90.00
#
_symmetry.space_group_name_H-M   'P 1'
#
loop_
_entity.id
_entity.type
_entity.pdbx_description
1 polymer ?
#
loop_
_entity_poly.entity_id
_entity_poly.type
_entity_poly.pdbx_seq_one_letter_code
_entity_poly.pdbx_strand_id
1 'polypeptide(L)'
;MKKLILYIVLVSIIAGCSNSNEDTATDTEKTANETSAEKTTDVLDDSENKATVGSSDKSKSSEAPDLKLQVTKIDKEQGITIENNDMYRQLNEVIKADPKAGFPNDFTVYPRHLVYNENGGISILFLGVNRLDAPIKSIYFQLTFGNQNGDYIFENKPVTLNEKTFGLIETDSAVPFLVDIHPEDEEIFMRLTEEEENIDISLDHTEVELKE
;
A
#
# COMPACT_ATOMS: atom_id res chain seq x y z
N MET A 1 45.65 23.30 -21.97
CA MET A 1 46.91 22.65 -21.52
C MET A 1 46.96 22.68 -20.01
N LYS A 2 47.27 21.54 -19.34
CA LYS A 2 47.58 21.43 -17.88
C LYS A 2 46.41 21.82 -16.94
N LYS A 3 46.21 21.17 -15.78
CA LYS A 3 46.80 19.93 -15.24
C LYS A 3 45.79 19.27 -14.28
N LEU A 4 45.80 17.94 -14.22
CA LEU A 4 45.07 17.13 -13.26
C LEU A 4 45.67 17.28 -11.85
N ILE A 5 44.82 17.41 -10.82
CA ILE A 5 45.14 17.06 -9.42
C ILE A 5 43.94 16.31 -8.84
N LEU A 6 44.13 15.02 -8.59
CA LEU A 6 43.24 14.16 -7.80
C LEU A 6 43.82 14.12 -6.38
N TYR A 7 42.99 14.35 -5.35
CA TYR A 7 43.37 14.10 -3.96
C TYR A 7 42.41 13.09 -3.33
N ILE A 8 42.88 11.85 -3.19
CA ILE A 8 42.29 10.86 -2.29
C ILE A 8 42.97 11.05 -0.94
N VAL A 9 42.19 11.28 0.12
CA VAL A 9 42.68 11.34 1.51
C VAL A 9 41.95 10.28 2.31
N LEU A 10 42.51 9.07 2.32
CA LEU A 10 42.07 7.98 3.18
C LEU A 10 42.67 8.21 4.58
N VAL A 11 41.83 8.36 5.60
CA VAL A 11 42.25 8.38 7.01
C VAL A 11 41.52 7.28 7.76
N SER A 12 42.20 6.13 7.90
CA SER A 12 41.79 5.08 8.83
C SER A 12 42.42 5.36 10.19
N ILE A 13 41.61 5.35 11.26
CA ILE A 13 42.10 5.31 12.64
C ILE A 13 41.57 4.03 13.28
N ILE A 14 42.48 3.21 13.80
CA ILE A 14 42.20 1.93 14.46
C ILE A 14 42.93 1.93 15.81
N ALA A 15 42.35 1.22 16.79
CA ALA A 15 42.78 1.04 18.18
C ALA A 15 42.48 2.20 19.16
N GLY A 16 42.08 1.92 20.41
CA GLY A 16 41.69 0.59 20.92
C GLY A 16 41.44 0.47 22.43
N CYS A 17 40.92 -0.70 22.80
CA CYS A 17 41.02 -1.46 24.06
C CYS A 17 40.85 -0.78 25.45
N SER A 18 39.94 -1.37 26.24
CA SER A 18 40.05 -1.71 27.69
C SER A 18 40.31 -0.58 28.72
N ASN A 19 39.59 -0.53 29.84
CA ASN A 19 39.79 -1.50 30.93
C ASN A 19 38.52 -1.83 31.74
N SER A 20 38.58 -2.94 32.49
CA SER A 20 37.59 -3.37 33.48
C SER A 20 37.63 -2.53 34.77
N ASN A 21 36.55 -2.65 35.55
CA ASN A 21 36.62 -2.80 37.01
C ASN A 21 35.39 -3.58 37.49
N GLU A 22 35.61 -4.78 38.01
CA GLU A 22 34.81 -5.36 39.10
C GLU A 22 35.06 -4.50 40.38
N ASP A 23 34.31 -4.58 41.48
CA ASP A 23 33.97 -5.81 42.20
C ASP A 23 32.86 -5.61 43.28
N THR A 24 32.28 -6.73 43.73
CA THR A 24 31.59 -7.13 44.99
C THR A 24 31.22 -6.11 46.12
N ALA A 25 30.24 -6.36 47.02
CA ALA A 25 29.22 -7.44 47.21
C ALA A 25 28.18 -7.08 48.31
N THR A 26 27.06 -7.84 48.37
CA THR A 26 26.21 -8.20 49.57
C THR A 26 25.60 -7.08 50.45
N ASP A 27 24.45 -7.22 51.11
CA ASP A 27 23.52 -8.35 51.39
C ASP A 27 22.05 -7.83 51.27
N THR A 28 21.02 -8.62 50.91
CA THR A 28 20.25 -9.59 51.74
C THR A 28 19.64 -8.91 52.99
N GLU A 29 18.32 -8.94 53.29
CA GLU A 29 17.35 -10.06 53.26
C GLU A 29 15.86 -9.59 53.32
N LYS A 30 14.90 -10.45 52.88
CA LYS A 30 13.48 -10.59 53.35
C LYS A 30 12.47 -9.41 53.13
N THR A 31 11.14 -9.61 53.00
CA THR A 31 10.22 -10.77 53.17
C THR A 31 9.10 -10.77 52.10
N ALA A 32 8.35 -11.88 51.97
CA ALA A 32 7.04 -12.01 51.29
C ALA A 32 5.95 -11.03 51.86
N ASN A 33 4.70 -10.94 51.41
CA ASN A 33 3.75 -11.90 50.80
C ASN A 33 2.60 -11.06 50.12
N GLU A 34 1.54 -11.51 49.42
CA GLU A 34 0.76 -12.76 49.27
C GLU A 34 0.25 -12.98 47.82
N THR A 35 -0.24 -14.19 47.52
CA THR A 35 -1.10 -14.51 46.36
C THR A 35 -2.58 -14.37 46.73
N SER A 36 -3.43 -13.89 45.82
CA SER A 36 -4.87 -14.18 45.84
C SER A 36 -5.39 -14.52 44.45
N ALA A 37 -6.32 -15.48 44.40
CA ALA A 37 -7.05 -15.88 43.20
C ALA A 37 -8.50 -16.15 43.58
N GLU A 38 -9.46 -15.65 42.80
CA GLU A 38 -10.88 -15.92 42.97
C GLU A 38 -11.56 -16.21 41.62
N LYS A 39 -12.74 -16.82 41.67
CA LYS A 39 -13.42 -17.53 40.57
C LYS A 39 -14.95 -17.38 40.71
N THR A 40 -15.68 -17.80 39.67
CA THR A 40 -17.17 -17.99 39.54
C THR A 40 -17.83 -16.80 38.82
N THR A 41 -18.54 -16.88 37.67
CA THR A 41 -19.84 -17.52 37.29
C THR A 41 -21.04 -17.12 38.18
N ASP A 42 -22.32 -17.08 37.77
CA ASP A 42 -23.13 -17.51 36.59
C ASP A 42 -24.31 -16.50 36.41
N VAL A 43 -25.15 -16.39 35.34
CA VAL A 43 -25.15 -16.71 33.89
C VAL A 43 -26.49 -16.19 33.26
N LEU A 44 -26.65 -16.17 31.91
CA LEU A 44 -27.89 -15.81 31.13
C LEU A 44 -28.31 -14.31 31.19
N ASP A 45 -29.21 -13.75 30.35
CA ASP A 45 -30.16 -14.35 29.39
C ASP A 45 -30.46 -13.49 28.13
N ASP A 46 -31.16 -14.13 27.18
CA ASP A 46 -31.87 -13.76 25.94
C ASP A 46 -32.12 -12.28 25.50
N SER A 47 -32.01 -12.02 24.19
CA SER A 47 -33.21 -11.82 23.34
C SER A 47 -32.91 -11.85 21.83
N GLU A 48 -33.90 -12.30 21.03
CA GLU A 48 -33.81 -12.47 19.58
C GLU A 48 -33.90 -11.17 18.76
N ASN A 49 -33.31 -11.16 17.56
CA ASN A 49 -34.13 -10.83 16.37
C ASN A 49 -33.69 -11.62 15.13
N LYS A 50 -34.67 -11.96 14.28
CA LYS A 50 -34.59 -12.99 13.24
C LYS A 50 -35.04 -12.42 11.89
N ALA A 51 -34.08 -12.13 11.02
CA ALA A 51 -34.33 -11.59 9.68
C ALA A 51 -33.85 -12.55 8.57
N THR A 52 -34.45 -13.75 8.50
CA THR A 52 -34.23 -14.66 7.36
C THR A 52 -34.97 -14.16 6.12
N VAL A 53 -34.25 -13.55 5.18
CA VAL A 53 -34.71 -13.35 3.80
C VAL A 53 -33.71 -14.02 2.86
N GLY A 54 -34.09 -15.16 2.30
CA GLY A 54 -33.23 -15.95 1.43
C GLY A 54 -33.52 -15.72 -0.05
N SER A 55 -32.47 -15.56 -0.85
CA SER A 55 -32.45 -16.01 -2.25
C SER A 55 -31.00 -16.18 -2.70
N SER A 56 -30.54 -17.43 -2.80
CA SER A 56 -29.18 -17.77 -3.24
C SER A 56 -29.23 -18.90 -4.28
N ASP A 57 -30.13 -18.78 -5.26
CA ASP A 57 -30.25 -19.69 -6.41
C ASP A 57 -29.89 -19.01 -7.74
N LYS A 58 -28.60 -18.63 -7.85
CA LYS A 58 -27.72 -19.23 -8.86
C LYS A 58 -26.28 -18.76 -8.71
N SER A 59 -25.39 -19.72 -8.45
CA SER A 59 -24.04 -19.65 -9.02
C SER A 59 -24.16 -19.71 -10.54
N LYS A 60 -24.14 -18.55 -11.18
CA LYS A 60 -23.59 -18.42 -12.52
C LYS A 60 -22.12 -18.08 -12.35
N SER A 61 -21.23 -18.89 -12.90
CA SER A 61 -19.90 -18.41 -13.28
C SER A 61 -20.08 -17.44 -14.46
N SER A 62 -20.39 -16.19 -14.17
CA SER A 62 -20.08 -15.07 -15.05
C SER A 62 -18.68 -14.62 -14.68
N GLU A 63 -17.71 -15.05 -15.49
CA GLU A 63 -16.33 -14.57 -15.42
C GLU A 63 -16.32 -13.03 -15.48
N ALA A 64 -15.54 -12.39 -14.61
CA ALA A 64 -15.53 -10.93 -14.51
C ALA A 64 -15.13 -10.28 -15.86
N PRO A 65 -15.73 -9.14 -16.25
CA PRO A 65 -15.38 -8.46 -17.50
C PRO A 65 -13.89 -8.09 -17.58
N ASP A 66 -13.38 -8.01 -18.80
CA ASP A 66 -12.00 -7.59 -19.04
C ASP A 66 -11.81 -6.13 -18.63
N LEU A 67 -10.75 -5.86 -17.88
CA LEU A 67 -10.41 -4.51 -17.43
C LEU A 67 -10.20 -3.54 -18.58
N LYS A 68 -10.59 -2.28 -18.35
CA LYS A 68 -10.28 -1.14 -19.22
C LYS A 68 -9.40 -0.16 -18.47
N LEU A 69 -8.28 0.23 -19.07
CA LEU A 69 -7.47 1.31 -18.54
C LEU A 69 -8.23 2.64 -18.66
N GLN A 70 -8.45 3.30 -17.54
CA GLN A 70 -9.07 4.61 -17.45
C GLN A 70 -8.02 5.70 -17.44
N VAL A 71 -7.97 6.52 -18.50
CA VAL A 71 -7.30 7.82 -18.46
C VAL A 71 -8.02 8.72 -17.44
N THR A 72 -7.28 9.39 -16.55
CA THR A 72 -7.89 10.28 -15.54
C THR A 72 -8.64 11.44 -16.21
N LYS A 73 -9.52 12.10 -15.45
CA LYS A 73 -10.27 13.25 -15.96
C LYS A 73 -9.35 14.44 -16.26
N ILE A 74 -8.39 14.74 -15.38
CA ILE A 74 -7.45 15.84 -15.61
C ILE A 74 -6.56 15.60 -16.83
N ASP A 75 -6.14 14.35 -17.09
CA ASP A 75 -5.36 14.00 -18.28
C ASP A 75 -6.21 14.09 -19.56
N LYS A 76 -7.45 13.59 -19.54
CA LYS A 76 -8.43 13.75 -20.63
C LYS A 76 -8.67 15.22 -20.96
N GLU A 77 -8.78 16.08 -19.95
CA GLU A 77 -8.97 17.54 -20.10
C GLU A 77 -7.72 18.23 -20.71
N GLN A 78 -6.53 17.63 -20.58
CA GLN A 78 -5.30 18.05 -21.28
C GLN A 78 -5.13 17.44 -22.68
N GLY A 79 -6.06 16.58 -23.12
CA GLY A 79 -6.00 15.90 -24.42
C GLY A 79 -5.11 14.65 -24.45
N ILE A 80 -4.75 14.09 -23.28
CA ILE A 80 -4.02 12.83 -23.18
C ILE A 80 -4.95 11.65 -23.50
N THR A 81 -4.43 10.67 -24.23
CA THR A 81 -5.09 9.40 -24.57
C THR A 81 -4.13 8.23 -24.37
N ILE A 82 -4.63 7.00 -24.50
CA ILE A 82 -3.80 5.79 -24.36
C ILE A 82 -2.77 5.67 -25.49
N GLU A 83 -3.10 6.22 -26.66
CA GLU A 83 -2.26 6.16 -27.86
C GLU A 83 -1.13 7.21 -27.81
N ASN A 84 -1.43 8.42 -27.32
CA ASN A 84 -0.50 9.57 -27.38
C ASN A 84 0.42 9.74 -26.16
N ASN A 85 0.24 8.94 -25.11
CA ASN A 85 1.04 9.01 -23.87
C ASN A 85 1.69 7.65 -23.54
N ASP A 86 2.99 7.70 -23.23
CA ASP A 86 3.82 6.51 -23.07
C ASP A 86 3.54 5.72 -21.78
N MET A 87 3.13 6.38 -20.69
CA MET A 87 2.71 5.71 -19.45
C MET A 87 1.40 4.95 -19.68
N TYR A 88 0.38 5.62 -20.24
CA TYR A 88 -0.90 4.98 -20.52
C TYR A 88 -0.78 3.83 -21.52
N ARG A 89 0.07 3.97 -22.55
CA ARG A 89 0.32 2.88 -23.49
C ARG A 89 0.94 1.65 -22.82
N GLN A 90 1.89 1.83 -21.90
CA GLN A 90 2.51 0.73 -21.14
C GLN A 90 1.52 0.07 -20.18
N LEU A 91 0.76 0.86 -19.41
CA LEU A 91 -0.29 0.35 -18.51
C LEU A 91 -1.38 -0.42 -19.27
N ASN A 92 -1.65 -0.06 -20.53
CA ASN A 92 -2.64 -0.75 -21.36
C ASN A 92 -2.15 -2.15 -21.79
N GLU A 93 -0.85 -2.34 -22.00
CA GLU A 93 -0.29 -3.67 -22.23
C GLU A 93 -0.24 -4.51 -20.93
N VAL A 94 -0.04 -3.88 -19.76
CA VAL A 94 -0.19 -4.57 -18.45
C VAL A 94 -1.63 -5.08 -18.28
N ILE A 95 -2.64 -4.24 -18.57
CA ILE A 95 -4.06 -4.62 -18.51
C ILE A 95 -4.47 -5.67 -19.55
N LYS A 96 -3.78 -5.75 -20.70
CA LYS A 96 -3.98 -6.86 -21.66
C LYS A 96 -3.29 -8.15 -21.23
N ALA A 97 -2.21 -8.07 -20.44
CA ALA A 97 -1.49 -9.23 -19.93
C ALA A 97 -2.27 -9.90 -18.77
N ASP A 98 -2.88 -9.10 -17.90
CA ASP A 98 -3.88 -9.56 -16.93
C ASP A 98 -5.16 -8.70 -16.97
N PRO A 99 -6.14 -9.07 -17.83
CA PRO A 99 -7.44 -8.40 -17.89
C PRO A 99 -8.36 -8.77 -16.71
N LYS A 100 -7.95 -9.72 -15.85
CA LYS A 100 -8.76 -10.26 -14.75
C LYS A 100 -8.29 -9.81 -13.36
N ALA A 101 -7.22 -9.01 -13.26
CA ALA A 101 -6.69 -8.44 -12.02
C ALA A 101 -7.75 -7.79 -11.10
N GLY A 102 -7.41 -7.67 -9.81
CA GLY A 102 -8.30 -7.21 -8.74
C GLY A 102 -9.27 -8.30 -8.24
N PHE A 103 -9.73 -8.19 -7.00
CA PHE A 103 -10.64 -9.17 -6.40
C PHE A 103 -12.12 -8.83 -6.69
N PRO A 104 -13.02 -9.82 -6.90
CA PRO A 104 -14.43 -9.52 -7.17
C PRO A 104 -15.14 -8.83 -6.00
N ASN A 105 -15.88 -7.74 -6.27
CA ASN A 105 -16.55 -6.88 -5.28
C ASN A 105 -15.58 -6.12 -4.36
N ASP A 106 -14.42 -5.71 -4.87
CA ASP A 106 -13.36 -5.00 -4.13
C ASP A 106 -12.81 -3.78 -4.90
N PHE A 107 -12.02 -2.94 -4.22
CA PHE A 107 -11.13 -1.96 -4.85
C PHE A 107 -9.67 -2.30 -4.50
N THR A 108 -8.99 -2.99 -5.43
CA THR A 108 -7.63 -3.48 -5.20
C THR A 108 -6.59 -2.50 -5.77
N VAL A 109 -5.45 -2.32 -5.09
CA VAL A 109 -4.34 -1.44 -5.54
C VAL A 109 -3.08 -2.26 -5.82
N TYR A 110 -2.42 -1.96 -6.94
CA TYR A 110 -1.16 -2.59 -7.33
C TYR A 110 -0.04 -1.55 -7.54
N PRO A 111 1.13 -1.67 -6.89
CA PRO A 111 2.31 -0.89 -7.26
C PRO A 111 2.79 -1.31 -8.65
N ARG A 112 3.32 -0.35 -9.44
CA ARG A 112 3.86 -0.62 -10.78
C ARG A 112 5.35 -0.28 -10.88
N HIS A 113 5.68 1.02 -10.91
CA HIS A 113 7.03 1.52 -11.17
C HIS A 113 7.25 2.88 -10.49
N LEU A 114 8.51 3.32 -10.36
CA LEU A 114 8.83 4.69 -9.98
C LEU A 114 8.67 5.66 -11.15
N VAL A 115 8.24 6.87 -10.83
CA VAL A 115 8.12 8.01 -11.75
C VAL A 115 8.95 9.16 -11.21
N TYR A 116 9.97 9.57 -11.98
CA TYR A 116 10.81 10.73 -11.70
C TYR A 116 10.15 11.97 -12.31
N ASN A 117 9.65 12.86 -11.48
CA ASN A 117 8.89 14.04 -11.91
C ASN A 117 9.81 15.18 -12.36
N GLU A 118 9.32 16.09 -13.21
CA GLU A 118 10.10 17.23 -13.73
C GLU A 118 10.63 18.19 -12.65
N ASN A 119 10.02 18.17 -11.45
CA ASN A 119 10.45 18.94 -10.28
C ASN A 119 11.57 18.26 -9.46
N GLY A 120 12.00 17.05 -9.83
CA GLY A 120 12.99 16.25 -9.11
C GLY A 120 12.44 15.40 -7.96
N GLY A 121 11.12 15.40 -7.72
CA GLY A 121 10.47 14.47 -6.79
C GLY A 121 10.21 13.11 -7.41
N ILE A 122 10.10 12.07 -6.58
CA ILE A 122 9.85 10.69 -7.01
C ILE A 122 8.48 10.25 -6.48
N SER A 123 7.71 9.57 -7.32
CA SER A 123 6.41 9.00 -6.94
C SER A 123 6.33 7.54 -7.36
N ILE A 124 5.65 6.70 -6.57
CA ILE A 124 5.25 5.37 -7.03
C ILE A 124 3.99 5.54 -7.89
N LEU A 125 4.02 4.97 -9.11
CA LEU A 125 2.85 4.73 -9.92
C LEU A 125 2.10 3.50 -9.41
N PHE A 126 0.90 3.72 -8.92
CA PHE A 126 -0.06 2.67 -8.57
C PHE A 126 -1.15 2.55 -9.63
N LEU A 127 -1.77 1.38 -9.68
CA LEU A 127 -2.94 1.08 -10.48
C LEU A 127 -4.06 0.61 -9.54
N GLY A 128 -5.07 1.45 -9.35
CA GLY A 128 -6.28 1.12 -8.59
C GLY A 128 -7.32 0.46 -9.49
N VAL A 129 -7.91 -0.66 -9.06
CA VAL A 129 -8.77 -1.52 -9.87
C VAL A 129 -10.15 -1.62 -9.23
N ASN A 130 -11.17 -1.08 -9.89
CA ASN A 130 -12.55 -1.13 -9.41
C ASN A 130 -13.26 -2.40 -9.90
N ARG A 131 -13.59 -3.31 -8.97
CA ARG A 131 -14.40 -4.51 -9.17
C ARG A 131 -15.73 -4.47 -8.41
N LEU A 132 -16.15 -3.30 -7.94
CA LEU A 132 -17.50 -3.06 -7.43
C LEU A 132 -18.50 -3.04 -8.59
N ASP A 133 -19.78 -3.29 -8.27
CA ASP A 133 -20.90 -3.28 -9.23
C ASP A 133 -21.39 -1.87 -9.59
N ALA A 134 -20.82 -0.83 -8.97
CA ALA A 134 -21.12 0.58 -9.22
C ALA A 134 -19.83 1.42 -9.47
N PRO A 135 -19.90 2.47 -10.31
CA PRO A 135 -18.80 3.43 -10.44
C PRO A 135 -18.51 4.17 -9.13
N ILE A 136 -17.23 4.26 -8.78
CA ILE A 136 -16.78 5.05 -7.62
C ILE A 136 -16.69 6.52 -8.04
N LYS A 137 -17.33 7.41 -7.27
CA LYS A 137 -17.24 8.87 -7.44
C LYS A 137 -16.08 9.45 -6.61
N SER A 138 -15.87 8.93 -5.40
CA SER A 138 -14.70 9.26 -4.58
C SER A 138 -14.34 8.08 -3.70
N ILE A 139 -13.05 7.85 -3.47
CA ILE A 139 -12.58 6.88 -2.48
C ILE A 139 -11.42 7.46 -1.66
N TYR A 140 -11.50 7.36 -0.34
CA TYR A 140 -10.43 7.61 0.62
C TYR A 140 -9.96 6.29 1.22
N PHE A 141 -8.66 6.16 1.47
CA PHE A 141 -8.07 5.04 2.21
C PHE A 141 -6.73 5.45 2.83
N GLN A 142 -6.27 4.68 3.81
CA GLN A 142 -4.93 4.74 4.37
C GLN A 142 -4.13 3.58 3.77
N LEU A 143 -3.15 3.92 2.93
CA LEU A 143 -2.28 2.98 2.24
C LEU A 143 -1.10 2.61 3.14
N THR A 144 -0.97 1.33 3.47
CA THR A 144 0.30 0.77 3.93
C THR A 144 0.96 0.04 2.75
N PHE A 145 2.27 0.21 2.59
CA PHE A 145 3.06 -0.47 1.56
C PHE A 145 4.50 -0.66 2.01
N GLY A 146 4.95 -1.91 2.03
CA GLY A 146 6.25 -2.33 2.55
C GLY A 146 6.48 -3.83 2.40
N ASN A 147 7.29 -4.40 3.29
CA ASN A 147 7.35 -5.84 3.52
C ASN A 147 6.97 -6.22 4.96
N GLN A 148 6.56 -7.47 5.11
CA GLN A 148 6.22 -8.08 6.41
C GLN A 148 7.42 -8.21 7.36
N ASN A 149 8.64 -7.86 6.92
CA ASN A 149 9.87 -7.87 7.72
C ASN A 149 10.15 -6.52 8.40
N GLY A 150 9.48 -5.42 8.01
CA GLY A 150 9.57 -4.12 8.67
C GLY A 150 10.07 -2.96 7.80
N ASP A 151 10.47 -3.17 6.54
CA ASP A 151 10.78 -2.06 5.63
C ASP A 151 9.47 -1.53 5.01
N TYR A 152 9.00 -0.37 5.44
CA TYR A 152 7.83 0.30 4.88
C TYR A 152 8.21 1.60 4.17
N ILE A 153 7.59 1.82 3.01
CA ILE A 153 7.60 3.11 2.29
C ILE A 153 6.41 3.95 2.75
N PHE A 154 5.27 3.31 3.00
CA PHE A 154 4.07 3.92 3.55
C PHE A 154 3.57 3.12 4.74
N GLU A 155 3.34 3.81 5.86
CA GLU A 155 2.52 3.33 6.98
C GLU A 155 1.27 4.22 7.04
N ASN A 156 0.09 3.66 6.78
CA ASN A 156 -1.21 4.37 6.86
C ASN A 156 -1.27 5.72 6.07
N LYS A 157 -0.55 5.84 4.95
CA LYS A 157 -0.47 7.06 4.13
C LYS A 157 -1.86 7.43 3.58
N PRO A 158 -2.45 8.57 3.92
CA PRO A 158 -3.79 8.93 3.43
C PRO A 158 -3.75 9.23 1.93
N VAL A 159 -4.62 8.56 1.17
CA VAL A 159 -4.82 8.71 -0.28
C VAL A 159 -6.28 9.09 -0.55
N THR A 160 -6.55 9.85 -1.61
CA THR A 160 -7.93 10.20 -2.00
C THR A 160 -8.07 10.33 -3.52
N LEU A 161 -8.79 9.39 -4.12
CA LEU A 161 -9.11 9.39 -5.55
C LEU A 161 -10.51 10.00 -5.73
N ASN A 162 -10.57 11.28 -6.10
CA ASN A 162 -11.79 12.08 -6.17
C ASN A 162 -12.24 12.38 -7.62
N GLU A 163 -13.56 12.57 -7.80
CA GLU A 163 -14.22 12.83 -9.09
C GLU A 163 -13.61 14.00 -9.90
N LYS A 164 -13.07 15.02 -9.22
CA LYS A 164 -12.49 16.19 -9.89
C LYS A 164 -11.21 15.83 -10.65
N THR A 165 -10.35 14.99 -10.08
CA THR A 165 -9.09 14.58 -10.70
C THR A 165 -9.25 13.33 -11.58
N PHE A 166 -9.95 12.31 -11.08
CA PHE A 166 -10.01 10.98 -11.71
C PHE A 166 -11.24 10.78 -12.60
N GLY A 167 -12.30 11.58 -12.40
CA GLY A 167 -13.64 11.31 -12.91
C GLY A 167 -14.35 10.25 -12.06
N LEU A 168 -15.50 9.76 -12.53
CA LEU A 168 -16.05 8.50 -12.04
C LEU A 168 -15.08 7.38 -12.41
N ILE A 169 -14.66 6.56 -11.45
CA ILE A 169 -13.87 5.35 -11.69
C ILE A 169 -14.87 4.24 -12.02
N GLU A 170 -15.02 3.96 -13.31
CA GLU A 170 -16.08 3.06 -13.82
C GLU A 170 -15.90 1.61 -13.32
N THR A 171 -16.95 0.79 -13.41
CA THR A 171 -16.85 -0.64 -13.08
C THR A 171 -15.94 -1.36 -14.07
N ASP A 172 -15.19 -2.37 -13.59
CA ASP A 172 -14.19 -3.09 -14.38
C ASP A 172 -13.18 -2.15 -15.07
N SER A 173 -12.78 -1.11 -14.36
CA SER A 173 -11.74 -0.17 -14.78
C SER A 173 -10.51 -0.22 -13.89
N ALA A 174 -9.37 0.09 -14.50
CA ALA A 174 -8.10 0.29 -13.80
C ALA A 174 -7.66 1.74 -14.02
N VAL A 175 -7.45 2.49 -12.94
CA VAL A 175 -7.09 3.91 -12.97
C VAL A 175 -5.71 4.13 -12.34
N PRO A 176 -4.77 4.79 -13.02
CA PRO A 176 -3.47 5.09 -12.45
C PRO A 176 -3.54 6.26 -11.46
N PHE A 177 -2.71 6.20 -10.43
CA PHE A 177 -2.46 7.33 -9.54
C PHE A 177 -1.00 7.34 -9.06
N LEU A 178 -0.50 8.51 -8.68
CA LEU A 178 0.84 8.69 -8.13
C LEU A 178 0.75 8.92 -6.62
N VAL A 179 1.69 8.35 -5.86
CA VAL A 179 1.91 8.73 -4.46
C VAL A 179 3.38 9.05 -4.25
N ASP A 180 3.67 10.25 -3.78
CA ASP A 180 5.04 10.75 -3.60
C ASP A 180 5.76 10.02 -2.45
N ILE A 181 7.03 9.70 -2.71
CA ILE A 181 7.99 9.06 -1.80
C ILE A 181 9.21 9.97 -1.57
N HIS A 182 10.04 9.64 -0.59
CA HIS A 182 11.34 10.28 -0.40
C HIS A 182 12.41 9.53 -1.24
N PRO A 183 13.53 10.18 -1.61
CA PRO A 183 14.60 9.51 -2.38
C PRO A 183 15.20 8.28 -1.69
N GLU A 184 15.21 8.23 -0.36
CA GLU A 184 15.64 7.06 0.43
C GLU A 184 14.72 5.84 0.26
N ASP A 185 13.45 6.04 -0.14
CA ASP A 185 12.48 4.96 -0.33
C ASP A 185 12.68 4.21 -1.67
N GLU A 186 13.48 4.76 -2.60
CA GLU A 186 13.76 4.16 -3.93
C GLU A 186 14.42 2.77 -3.81
N GLU A 187 15.44 2.62 -2.95
CA GLU A 187 16.08 1.33 -2.72
C GLU A 187 15.15 0.31 -2.06
N ILE A 188 14.15 0.77 -1.29
CA ILE A 188 13.12 -0.10 -0.71
C ILE A 188 12.18 -0.58 -1.82
N PHE A 189 11.69 0.33 -2.67
CA PHE A 189 10.79 -0.01 -3.77
C PHE A 189 11.39 -1.08 -4.71
N MET A 190 12.67 -0.94 -5.04
CA MET A 190 13.36 -1.91 -5.88
C MET A 190 13.42 -3.30 -5.24
N ARG A 191 13.77 -3.42 -3.95
CA ARG A 191 13.72 -4.73 -3.24
C ARG A 191 12.31 -5.33 -3.24
N LEU A 192 11.30 -4.54 -2.89
CA LEU A 192 9.90 -5.00 -2.84
C LEU A 192 9.39 -5.51 -4.19
N THR A 193 9.90 -4.97 -5.31
CA THR A 193 9.42 -5.31 -6.66
C THR A 193 10.34 -6.26 -7.45
N GLU A 194 11.58 -6.48 -7.01
CA GLU A 194 12.49 -7.48 -7.59
C GLU A 194 12.48 -8.82 -6.84
N GLU A 195 12.23 -8.82 -5.52
CA GLU A 195 12.28 -10.04 -4.70
C GLU A 195 10.92 -10.77 -4.60
N GLU A 196 9.79 -10.08 -4.87
CA GLU A 196 8.37 -10.50 -4.82
C GLU A 196 7.87 -11.20 -3.52
N GLU A 197 8.73 -11.74 -2.67
CA GLU A 197 8.35 -12.42 -1.43
C GLU A 197 8.05 -11.45 -0.28
N ASN A 198 6.95 -11.69 0.43
CA ASN A 198 6.55 -10.98 1.66
C ASN A 198 6.23 -9.49 1.51
N ILE A 199 5.81 -9.02 0.32
CA ILE A 199 5.18 -7.70 0.17
C ILE A 199 3.99 -7.59 1.13
N ASP A 200 3.88 -6.44 1.80
CA ASP A 200 2.67 -6.04 2.53
C ASP A 200 2.03 -4.83 1.85
N ILE A 201 0.71 -4.90 1.66
CA ILE A 201 -0.10 -3.81 1.11
C ILE A 201 -1.53 -3.87 1.66
N SER A 202 -1.96 -2.79 2.30
CA SER A 202 -3.30 -2.68 2.90
C SER A 202 -4.01 -1.38 2.51
N LEU A 203 -5.34 -1.40 2.56
CA LEU A 203 -6.22 -0.24 2.38
C LEU A 203 -7.11 -0.09 3.63
N ASP A 204 -6.54 0.49 4.68
CA ASP A 204 -7.21 0.69 5.96
C ASP A 204 -8.08 1.95 5.96
N HIS A 205 -9.06 2.01 6.87
CA HIS A 205 -9.98 3.14 7.03
C HIS A 205 -10.65 3.60 5.70
N THR A 206 -10.99 2.64 4.84
CA THR A 206 -11.52 2.93 3.49
C THR A 206 -12.95 3.50 3.53
N GLU A 207 -13.15 4.65 2.90
CA GLU A 207 -14.45 5.30 2.70
C GLU A 207 -14.75 5.42 1.19
N VAL A 208 -15.88 4.88 0.73
CA VAL A 208 -16.27 4.86 -0.70
C VAL A 208 -17.56 5.64 -0.92
N GLU A 209 -17.49 6.70 -1.72
CA GLU A 209 -18.66 7.36 -2.32
C GLU A 209 -18.93 6.73 -3.68
N LEU A 210 -19.98 5.91 -3.76
CA LEU A 210 -20.49 5.35 -5.01
C LEU A 210 -21.40 6.36 -5.75
N LYS A 211 -21.59 6.14 -7.03
CA LYS A 211 -22.55 6.88 -7.85
C LYS A 211 -23.98 6.34 -7.67
N GLU A 212 -24.94 7.24 -7.44
CA GLU A 212 -26.40 6.99 -7.48
C GLU A 212 -26.93 6.71 -8.90
#